data_AF-A0A2M7VSL8-F1
#
_entry.id   AF-A0A2M7VSL8-F1
#
_cell.length_a   1.000
_cell.length_b   1.000
_cell.length_c   1.000
_cell.angle_alpha   90.00
_cell.angle_beta   90.00
_cell.angle_gamma   90.00
#
_symmetry.space_group_name_H-M   'P 1'
#
loop_
_entity.id
_entity.type
_entity.pdbx_description
1 polymer ?
#
loop_
_entity_poly.entity_id
_entity_poly.type
_entity_poly.pdbx_seq_one_letter_code
_entity_poly.pdbx_strand_id
1 'polypeptide(L)'
;LGKFLILLLLFLLGISSLYYIGNTHHNKFRFISAGSTLATLLTILLSSGFAYYVNNFATYNKIYGSIGTLIVVMLWLYFNSLVLLIGFELNASIGHAKETRIKKENQ
;
A
#
# COMPACT_ATOMS: atom_id res chain seq x y z
N LEU A 1 -3.67 -19.32 -13.14
CA LEU A 1 -4.59 -18.80 -12.10
C LEU A 1 -3.96 -18.82 -10.70
N GLY A 2 -3.48 -19.97 -10.20
CA GLY A 2 -2.92 -20.09 -8.85
C GLY A 2 -1.76 -19.13 -8.51
N LYS A 3 -0.88 -18.82 -9.47
CA LYS A 3 0.27 -17.93 -9.26
C LYS A 3 -0.13 -16.49 -8.90
N PHE A 4 -1.20 -15.96 -9.52
CA PHE A 4 -1.72 -14.62 -9.23
C PHE A 4 -2.42 -14.56 -7.87
N LEU A 5 -3.13 -15.62 -7.51
CA LEU A 5 -3.74 -15.77 -6.18
C LEU A 5 -2.68 -15.81 -5.08
N ILE A 6 -1.61 -16.60 -5.27
CA ILE A 6 -0.49 -16.69 -4.32
C ILE A 6 0.21 -15.33 -4.15
N LEU A 7 0.44 -14.61 -5.26
CA LEU A 7 1.03 -13.27 -5.20
C LEU A 7 0.14 -12.29 -4.42
N LEU A 8 -1.16 -12.27 -4.70
CA LEU A 8 -2.10 -11.42 -4.00
C LEU A 8 -2.12 -11.72 -2.50
N LEU A 9 -2.14 -13.01 -2.14
CA LEU A 9 -2.13 -13.46 -0.74
C LEU A 9 -0.84 -13.07 -0.03
N LEU A 10 0.31 -13.17 -0.71
CA LEU A 10 1.61 -12.77 -0.18
C LEU A 10 1.67 -11.26 0.08
N PHE A 11 1.20 -10.43 -0.86
CA PHE A 11 1.13 -8.98 -0.68
C PHE A 11 0.17 -8.59 0.44
N LEU A 12 -1.01 -9.22 0.50
CA LEU A 12 -2.00 -8.98 1.54
C LEU A 12 -1.41 -9.31 2.93
N LEU A 13 -0.76 -10.47 3.08
CA LEU A 13 -0.12 -10.87 4.33
C LEU A 13 1.04 -9.95 4.71
N GLY A 14 1.88 -9.54 3.74
CA GLY A 14 3.00 -8.63 3.97
C GLY A 14 2.53 -7.26 4.45
N ILE A 15 1.56 -6.66 3.75
CA ILE A 15 0.99 -5.36 4.12
C ILE A 15 0.27 -5.44 5.47
N SER A 16 -0.50 -6.51 5.68
CA SER A 16 -1.21 -6.73 6.95
C SER A 16 -0.25 -6.88 8.13
N SER A 17 0.85 -7.62 7.96
CA SER A 17 1.90 -7.75 8.98
C SER A 17 2.59 -6.42 9.27
N LEU A 18 2.89 -5.62 8.24
CA LEU A 18 3.43 -4.26 8.38
C LEU A 18 2.48 -3.36 9.19
N TYR A 19 1.18 -3.40 8.91
CA TYR A 19 0.18 -2.61 9.65
C TYR A 19 -0.04 -3.12 11.07
N TYR A 20 0.09 -4.43 11.29
CA TYR A 20 0.02 -5.01 12.63
C TYR A 20 1.19 -4.54 13.51
N ILE A 21 2.40 -4.52 12.98
CA ILE A 21 3.59 -4.08 13.73
C ILE A 21 3.58 -2.55 13.95
N GLY A 22 3.10 -1.78 12.97
CA GLY A 22 3.04 -0.31 13.08
C GLY A 22 1.97 0.23 14.04
N ASN A 23 0.97 -0.57 14.41
CA ASN A 23 -0.12 -0.13 15.26
C ASN A 23 0.11 -0.53 16.73
N THR A 24 0.65 0.39 17.52
CA THR A 24 0.94 0.22 18.96
C THR A 24 -0.32 0.06 19.83
N HIS A 25 -1.51 0.45 19.35
CA HIS A 25 -2.73 0.37 20.14
C HIS A 25 -3.40 -1.02 20.03
N HIS A 26 -3.34 -1.76 21.14
CA HIS A 26 -3.76 -3.15 21.37
C HIS A 26 -5.27 -3.45 21.22
N ASN A 27 -6.00 -2.77 20.34
CA ASN A 27 -7.44 -2.97 20.21
C ASN A 27 -7.77 -3.93 19.06
N LYS A 28 -7.91 -5.22 19.36
CA LYS A 28 -8.54 -6.30 18.55
C LYS A 28 -8.63 -6.01 17.04
N PHE A 29 -7.49 -5.94 16.34
CA PHE A 29 -7.50 -5.72 14.89
C PHE A 29 -7.75 -7.04 14.14
N ARG A 30 -8.73 -7.03 13.24
CA ARG A 30 -8.94 -8.12 12.27
C ARG A 30 -7.73 -8.18 11.34
N PHE A 31 -7.22 -9.39 11.10
CA PHE A 31 -6.12 -9.68 10.16
C PHE A 31 -6.37 -9.13 8.74
N ILE A 32 -7.64 -8.88 8.41
CA ILE A 32 -8.09 -8.18 7.20
C ILE A 32 -8.76 -6.88 7.64
N SER A 33 -8.13 -5.75 7.35
CA SER A 33 -8.66 -4.42 7.64
C SER A 33 -9.05 -3.68 6.35
N ALA A 34 -9.88 -2.64 6.46
CA ALA A 34 -10.25 -1.82 5.29
C ALA A 34 -9.00 -1.20 4.61
N GLY A 35 -8.02 -0.76 5.41
CA GLY A 35 -6.74 -0.25 4.94
C GLY A 35 -5.88 -1.28 4.21
N SER A 36 -5.82 -2.54 4.67
CA SER A 36 -5.04 -3.59 3.98
C SER A 36 -5.64 -3.96 2.63
N THR A 37 -6.98 -4.00 2.54
CA THR A 37 -7.69 -4.27 1.29
C THR A 37 -7.47 -3.12 0.29
N LEU A 38 -7.59 -1.87 0.75
CA LEU A 38 -7.33 -0.69 -0.09
C LEU A 38 -5.89 -0.65 -0.59
N ALA A 39 -4.92 -0.87 0.31
CA ALA A 39 -3.50 -0.89 -0.05
C ALA A 39 -3.20 -2.00 -1.08
N THR A 40 -3.76 -3.20 -0.90
CA THR A 40 -3.58 -4.30 -1.87
C THR A 40 -4.14 -3.93 -3.24
N LEU A 41 -5.34 -3.32 -3.30
CA LEU A 41 -5.93 -2.85 -4.56
C LEU A 41 -5.07 -1.78 -5.23
N LEU A 42 -4.61 -0.79 -4.44
CA LEU A 42 -3.74 0.27 -4.93
C LEU A 42 -2.39 -0.26 -5.42
N THR A 43 -1.81 -1.28 -4.77
CA THR A 43 -0.56 -1.91 -5.22
C THR A 43 -0.74 -2.60 -6.58
N ILE A 44 -1.87 -3.26 -6.82
CA ILE A 44 -2.17 -3.90 -8.11
C ILE A 44 -2.35 -2.83 -9.20
N LEU A 45 -3.08 -1.76 -8.87
CA LEU A 45 -3.34 -0.64 -9.79
C LEU A 45 -2.04 0.09 -10.12
N LEU A 46 -1.22 0.36 -9.11
CA LEU A 46 0.10 0.98 -9.24
C LEU A 46 1.03 0.11 -10.09
N SER A 47 1.08 -1.19 -9.84
CA SER A 47 1.92 -2.11 -10.63
C SER A 47 1.54 -2.09 -12.11
N SER A 48 0.23 -2.08 -12.40
CA SER A 48 -0.28 -2.02 -13.77
C SER A 48 0.01 -0.67 -14.44
N GLY A 49 -0.23 0.43 -13.73
CA GLY A 49 0.03 1.79 -14.23
C GLY A 49 1.52 2.06 -14.43
N PHE A 50 2.36 1.56 -13.53
CA PHE A 50 3.81 1.71 -13.63
C PHE A 50 4.41 0.86 -14.74
N ALA A 51 3.88 -0.34 -15.00
CA ALA A 51 4.28 -1.12 -16.18
C ALA A 51 4.03 -0.33 -17.48
N TYR A 52 2.88 0.35 -17.58
CA TYR A 52 2.62 1.25 -18.70
C TYR A 52 3.61 2.43 -18.76
N TYR A 53 3.92 3.05 -17.62
CA TYR A 53 4.90 4.13 -17.54
C TYR A 53 6.30 3.70 -18.03
N VAL A 54 6.81 2.58 -17.52
CA VAL A 54 8.15 2.07 -17.87
C VAL A 54 8.26 1.69 -19.35
N ASN A 55 7.21 1.11 -19.93
CA ASN A 55 7.19 0.76 -21.34
C ASN A 55 7.36 1.99 -22.25
N ASN A 56 6.79 3.13 -21.86
CA ASN A 56 7.00 4.40 -22.56
C ASN A 56 8.38 5.02 -22.25
N PHE A 57 8.91 4.78 -21.05
CA PHE A 57 10.19 5.31 -20.58
C PHE A 57 11.42 4.66 -21.24
N ALA A 58 11.28 3.45 -21.79
CA ALA A 58 12.35 2.77 -22.52
C ALA A 58 12.93 3.61 -23.68
N THR A 59 12.09 4.45 -24.31
CA THR A 59 12.50 5.37 -25.38
C THR A 59 13.31 6.57 -24.84
N TYR A 60 12.96 7.10 -23.66
CA TYR A 60 13.66 8.20 -22.98
C TYR A 60 14.98 7.76 -22.32
N ASN A 61 15.10 6.47 -21.97
CA ASN A 61 16.30 5.89 -21.39
C ASN A 61 17.55 6.02 -22.30
N LYS A 62 17.36 6.16 -23.63
CA LYS A 62 18.47 6.35 -24.59
C LYS A 62 19.30 7.62 -24.36
N ILE A 63 18.71 8.65 -23.75
CA ILE A 63 19.37 9.95 -23.56
C ILE A 63 20.05 10.03 -22.18
N TYR A 64 19.42 9.46 -21.15
CA TYR A 64 19.87 9.59 -19.75
C TYR A 64 20.54 8.34 -19.18
N GLY A 65 20.51 7.21 -19.89
CA GLY A 65 21.15 5.96 -19.50
C GLY A 65 20.85 5.55 -18.05
N SER A 66 21.89 5.33 -17.26
CA SER A 66 21.80 4.86 -15.86
C SER A 66 20.96 5.77 -14.96
N ILE A 67 20.96 7.09 -15.20
CA ILE A 67 20.19 8.07 -14.40
C ILE A 67 18.70 7.88 -14.62
N GLY A 68 18.27 7.59 -15.85
CA GLY A 68 16.88 7.31 -16.16
C GLY A 68 16.36 6.09 -15.40
N THR A 69 17.19 5.04 -15.30
CA THR A 69 16.85 3.84 -14.53
C THR A 69 16.72 4.14 -13.03
N LEU A 70 17.62 4.97 -12.48
CA LEU A 70 17.57 5.36 -11.07
C LEU A 70 16.30 6.16 -10.74
N ILE A 71 15.91 7.10 -11.61
CA ILE A 71 14.67 7.88 -11.45
C ILE A 71 13.43 6.97 -11.45
N VAL A 72 13.38 5.99 -12.36
CA VAL A 72 12.29 5.01 -12.41
C VAL A 72 12.21 4.22 -11.10
N VAL A 73 13.32 3.74 -10.57
CA VAL A 73 13.35 3.03 -9.27
C VAL A 73 12.90 3.95 -8.13
N MET A 74 13.34 5.21 -8.10
CA MET A 74 12.89 6.16 -7.08
C MET A 74 11.38 6.43 -7.16
N LEU A 75 10.83 6.59 -8.36
CA LEU A 75 9.38 6.74 -8.56
C LEU A 75 8.63 5.48 -8.13
N TRP A 76 9.15 4.29 -8.43
CA TRP A 76 8.56 3.03 -7.99
C TRP A 76 8.45 2.97 -6.47
N LEU A 77 9.54 3.27 -5.76
CA LEU A 77 9.58 3.27 -4.30
C LEU A 77 8.67 4.36 -3.72
N TYR A 78 8.67 5.55 -4.33
CA TYR A 78 7.83 6.67 -3.92
C TYR A 78 6.33 6.35 -4.00
N PHE A 79 5.87 5.77 -5.11
CA PHE A 79 4.46 5.40 -5.20
C PHE A 79 4.10 4.24 -4.27
N ASN A 80 4.99 3.26 -4.08
CA ASN A 80 4.73 2.17 -3.14
C ASN A 80 4.62 2.69 -1.70
N SER A 81 5.45 3.66 -1.30
CA SER A 81 5.35 4.27 0.03
C SER A 81 4.04 5.05 0.20
N LEU A 82 3.59 5.78 -0.82
CA LEU A 82 2.29 6.46 -0.80
C LEU A 82 1.13 5.48 -0.60
N VAL A 83 1.13 4.35 -1.33
CA VAL A 83 0.08 3.32 -1.21
C VAL A 83 0.02 2.74 0.21
N LEU A 84 1.17 2.46 0.81
CA LEU A 84 1.27 1.98 2.20
C LEU A 84 0.81 3.04 3.20
N LEU A 85 1.19 4.30 3.01
CA LEU A 85 0.79 5.39 3.90
C LEU A 85 -0.73 5.57 3.91
N ILE A 86 -1.35 5.59 2.72
CA ILE A 86 -2.80 5.77 2.56
C ILE A 86 -3.58 4.65 3.26
N GLY A 87 -3.17 3.39 3.07
CA GLY A 87 -3.86 2.28 3.72
C GLY A 87 -3.67 2.27 5.25
N PHE A 88 -2.49 2.67 5.74
CA PHE A 88 -2.24 2.81 7.17
C PHE A 88 -3.07 3.94 7.79
N GLU A 89 -3.10 5.11 7.15
CA GLU A 89 -3.86 6.27 7.60
C GLU A 89 -5.36 5.99 7.63
N LEU A 90 -5.88 5.25 6.63
CA LEU A 90 -7.27 4.80 6.64
C LEU A 90 -7.58 3.91 7.86
N ASN A 91 -6.69 2.96 8.17
CA ASN A 91 -6.84 2.12 9.36
C ASN A 91 -6.82 2.94 10.65
N ALA A 92 -5.89 3.89 10.76
CA ALA A 92 -5.76 4.76 11.92
C ALA A 92 -7.01 5.64 12.09
N SER A 93 -7.51 6.23 11.00
CA SER A 93 -8.73 7.07 10.98
C SER A 93 -9.97 6.29 11.43
N ILE A 94 -10.17 5.07 10.93
CA ILE A 94 -11.27 4.20 11.36
C ILE A 94 -11.16 3.85 12.85
N GLY A 95 -9.94 3.54 13.33
CA GLY A 95 -9.69 3.29 14.75
C GLY A 95 -10.06 4.50 15.62
N HIS A 96 -9.62 5.68 15.24
CA HIS A 96 -9.87 6.93 15.95
C HIS A 96 -11.36 7.31 15.96
N ALA A 97 -12.06 7.15 14.84
CA ALA A 97 -13.49 7.39 14.74
C ALA A 97 -14.31 6.45 15.66
N LYS A 98 -13.89 5.18 15.77
CA LYS A 98 -14.53 4.20 16.65
C LYS A 98 -14.34 4.56 18.12
N GLU A 99 -13.13 4.94 18.53
CA GLU A 99 -12.83 5.35 19.91
C GLU A 99 -13.62 6.61 20.31
N THR A 100 -13.70 7.58 19.39
CA THR A 100 -14.47 8.82 19.62
C THR A 100 -15.97 8.56 19.81
N ARG A 101 -16.55 7.61 19.06
CA ARG A 101 -17.96 7.19 19.27
C ARG A 101 -18.20 6.57 20.64
N ILE A 102 -17.31 5.66 21.07
CA ILE A 102 -17.45 4.98 22.37
C ILE A 102 -17.39 5.99 23.53
N LYS A 103 -16.51 7.01 23.45
CA LYS A 103 -16.48 8.09 24.45
C LYS A 103 -17.78 8.90 24.52
N LYS A 104 -18.47 9.10 23.40
CA LYS A 104 -19.74 9.84 23.33
C LYS A 104 -20.95 9.05 23.84
N GLU A 105 -20.95 7.72 23.73
CA GLU A 105 -22.03 6.87 24.26
C GLU A 105 -21.93 6.66 25.78
N ASN A 106 -20.72 6.74 26.35
CA ASN A 106 -20.47 6.54 27.78
C ASN A 106 -20.55 7.85 28.61
N GLN A 107 -20.97 8.96 27.99
CA GLN A 107 -21.11 10.28 28.62
C GLN A 107 -22.57 10.72 28.54
#